data_AF-A0A0A9WRV1-F1
#
_entry.id   AF-A0A0A9WRV1-F1
#
_cell.length_a   1.000
_cell.length_b   1.000
_cell.length_c   1.000
_cell.angle_alpha   90.00
_cell.angle_beta   90.00
_cell.angle_gamma   90.00
#
_symmetry.space_group_name_H-M   'P 1'
#
loop_
_entity.id
_entity.type
_entity.pdbx_description
1 polymer ?
#
loop_
_entity_poly.entity_id
_entity_poly.type
_entity_poly.pdbx_seq_one_letter_code
_entity_poly.pdbx_strand_id
1 'polypeptide(L)'
;QSEEGRLLGCFEDSGSRRTLSGLEIVFEETNTPRLCLNVCLQLGFKYAGVQYGYECFCGNRPPPRELEKPESECSMKCPGDRSKMCGGGWRLLIFNTGSGSSPKPAIVVTQPAMTLTAAAERPYTLTTTTTTTTRRPSTLLMNSQTTWRPPTEPNQQPTQQKPWDNNKPEDLSPWDSNKPQQQSPWDSNKPQQQSPWENNKPQQQTTLTTTRPLQQSTWPGNPDQFTSWGSSQTLQGGLSNQNTGRPQQQPAPGIITQTQGVFNSQQSGSYTPVNNNQPTKMPNKPACIRSMTEVRGENVCKGQTIFYDDFSESPSIDQYKWTHEAIMPWTPDYEFVVYTKNDTTSYVKHKRLYIKPTLFPDDFVKRGTLDLESCTGLLHSEECRRQGATFNIIPPVQSARITTKDSLSFKYGRIDIRAKLPVGDWIVPEIWLEPKRKDYGSGAFASGRVRIAMARGNEILEYDGRDIGNRQLEVGILMGVGENIRARTIIRDKADGWWRSFHNYSLIWTPDNLQFLVDGQHQESLASPGSPLYRLAGFDEELGETWRHGSLIAPFDKEFYVTLGLSVGGMRDFPDECRSANGHEKPWRNMAVKAMASFWEDRRIWQRTWTEENSALQIEHVMVTAL
;
A
#
# COMPACT_ATOMS: atom_id res chain seq x y z
N GLN A 1 -30.31 -12.43 11.55
CA GLN A 1 -29.43 -13.62 11.69
C GLN A 1 -28.64 -13.78 10.41
N SER A 2 -27.32 -13.69 10.51
CA SER A 2 -26.32 -14.06 9.49
C SER A 2 -26.06 -15.57 9.54
N GLU A 3 -25.46 -16.15 8.49
CA GLU A 3 -25.04 -17.56 8.48
C GLU A 3 -23.54 -17.77 8.77
N GLU A 4 -22.77 -16.68 8.87
CA GLU A 4 -21.35 -16.69 9.23
C GLU A 4 -21.12 -17.39 10.57
N GLY A 5 -20.24 -18.38 10.60
CA GLY A 5 -19.89 -19.13 11.82
C GLY A 5 -20.96 -20.10 12.29
N ARG A 6 -22.03 -20.35 11.52
CA ARG A 6 -23.03 -21.37 11.91
C ARG A 6 -22.39 -22.76 11.89
N LEU A 7 -22.37 -23.43 13.03
CA LEU A 7 -22.03 -24.85 13.17
C LEU A 7 -22.96 -25.70 12.29
N LEU A 8 -22.39 -26.65 11.55
CA LEU A 8 -23.11 -27.56 10.65
C LEU A 8 -23.21 -28.99 11.20
N GLY A 9 -22.34 -29.36 12.15
CA GLY A 9 -22.28 -30.66 12.81
C GLY A 9 -20.84 -31.13 13.07
N CYS A 10 -20.72 -32.30 13.68
CA CYS A 10 -19.49 -33.09 13.72
C CYS A 10 -19.51 -34.10 12.58
N PHE A 11 -18.40 -34.26 11.85
CA PHE A 11 -18.31 -35.16 10.71
C PHE A 11 -17.09 -36.08 10.80
N GLU A 12 -17.19 -37.27 10.22
CA GLU A 12 -16.07 -38.16 10.00
C GLU A 12 -15.17 -37.65 8.86
N ASP A 13 -13.86 -37.80 9.03
CA ASP A 13 -12.84 -37.45 8.05
C ASP A 13 -11.94 -38.66 7.77
N SER A 14 -11.20 -38.65 6.65
CA SER A 14 -10.23 -39.69 6.36
C SER A 14 -9.10 -39.18 5.48
N GLY A 15 -7.87 -39.66 5.71
CA GLY A 15 -6.69 -39.20 4.96
C GLY A 15 -6.73 -39.52 3.46
N SER A 16 -7.48 -40.55 3.06
CA SER A 16 -7.70 -40.92 1.65
C SER A 16 -8.91 -40.23 1.01
N ARG A 17 -9.82 -39.65 1.80
CA ARG A 17 -11.00 -38.90 1.35
C ARG A 17 -11.34 -37.84 2.40
N ARG A 18 -10.63 -36.71 2.35
CA ARG A 18 -10.86 -35.56 3.24
C ARG A 18 -12.24 -34.95 3.02
N THR A 19 -13.01 -34.79 4.11
CA THR A 19 -14.36 -34.21 4.11
C THR A 19 -14.34 -32.72 3.76
N LEU A 20 -13.31 -31.99 4.18
CA LEU A 20 -12.94 -30.68 3.65
C LEU A 20 -11.59 -30.78 2.94
N SER A 21 -11.60 -30.72 1.61
CA SER A 21 -10.46 -31.04 0.72
C SER A 21 -9.89 -29.80 -0.01
N GLY A 22 -10.03 -28.60 0.57
CA GLY A 22 -9.56 -27.34 -0.03
C GLY A 22 -8.18 -26.90 0.47
N LEU A 23 -7.98 -26.85 1.79
CA LEU A 23 -6.73 -26.48 2.43
C LEU A 23 -6.65 -27.13 3.82
N GLU A 24 -5.44 -27.44 4.28
CA GLU A 24 -5.12 -28.01 5.60
C GLU A 24 -4.02 -27.15 6.24
N ILE A 25 -4.20 -26.75 7.50
CA ILE A 25 -3.30 -25.86 8.25
C ILE A 25 -3.15 -26.40 9.69
N VAL A 26 -1.93 -26.35 10.22
CA VAL A 26 -1.63 -26.74 11.61
C VAL A 26 -1.37 -25.49 12.47
N PHE A 27 -2.08 -25.38 13.59
CA PHE A 27 -2.00 -24.30 14.57
C PHE A 27 -1.76 -24.89 15.98
N GLU A 28 -0.56 -25.45 16.20
CA GLU A 28 -0.22 -26.29 17.38
C GLU A 28 -0.67 -25.70 18.73
N GLU A 29 -0.38 -24.43 18.98
CA GLU A 29 -0.72 -23.74 20.23
C GLU A 29 -1.96 -22.82 20.13
N THR A 30 -2.39 -22.45 18.92
CA THR A 30 -3.29 -21.31 18.70
C THR A 30 -4.62 -21.64 18.04
N ASN A 31 -4.85 -22.89 17.61
CA ASN A 31 -6.10 -23.26 16.92
C ASN A 31 -7.34 -22.90 17.77
N THR A 32 -8.35 -22.36 17.10
CA THR A 32 -9.72 -22.17 17.63
C THR A 32 -10.71 -22.23 16.46
N PRO A 33 -12.01 -22.48 16.70
CA PRO A 33 -12.98 -22.52 15.61
C PRO A 33 -13.10 -21.16 14.91
N ARG A 34 -12.94 -20.04 15.65
CA ARG A 34 -12.99 -18.69 15.08
C ARG A 34 -11.73 -18.36 14.27
N LEU A 35 -10.54 -18.77 14.71
CA LEU A 35 -9.31 -18.61 13.93
C LEU A 35 -9.43 -19.36 12.59
N CYS A 36 -9.79 -20.65 12.65
CA CYS A 36 -9.94 -21.47 11.45
C CYS A 36 -11.03 -20.93 10.50
N LEU A 37 -12.20 -20.57 11.05
CA LEU A 37 -13.29 -19.93 10.29
C LEU A 37 -12.82 -18.65 9.59
N ASN A 38 -12.11 -17.77 10.29
CA ASN A 38 -11.61 -16.51 9.74
C ASN A 38 -10.65 -16.76 8.58
N VAL A 39 -9.67 -17.66 8.73
CA VAL A 39 -8.69 -17.96 7.67
C VAL A 39 -9.37 -18.57 6.45
N CYS A 40 -10.26 -19.54 6.64
CA CYS A 40 -11.02 -20.12 5.53
C CYS A 40 -11.92 -19.08 4.83
N LEU A 41 -12.55 -18.17 5.57
CA LEU A 41 -13.38 -17.09 5.03
C LEU A 41 -12.53 -16.07 4.24
N GLN A 42 -11.37 -15.66 4.76
CA GLN A 42 -10.43 -14.74 4.09
C GLN A 42 -9.93 -15.32 2.76
N LEU A 43 -9.69 -16.63 2.71
CA LEU A 43 -9.29 -17.38 1.53
C LEU A 43 -10.48 -17.78 0.63
N GLY A 44 -11.69 -17.29 0.92
CA GLY A 44 -12.89 -17.45 0.09
C GLY A 44 -13.57 -18.82 0.16
N PHE A 45 -13.13 -19.73 1.03
CA PHE A 45 -13.77 -21.03 1.21
C PHE A 45 -15.15 -20.90 1.85
N LYS A 46 -16.09 -21.78 1.46
CA LYS A 46 -17.47 -21.82 1.97
C LYS A 46 -17.62 -22.51 3.32
N TYR A 47 -16.69 -23.41 3.64
CA TYR A 47 -16.70 -24.20 4.86
C TYR A 47 -15.32 -24.18 5.52
N ALA A 48 -15.35 -24.13 6.84
CA ALA A 48 -14.20 -24.28 7.71
C ALA A 48 -14.47 -25.42 8.69
N GLY A 49 -13.44 -26.07 9.21
CA GLY A 49 -13.63 -26.99 10.30
C GLY A 49 -12.33 -27.38 10.99
N VAL A 50 -12.45 -27.78 12.25
CA VAL A 50 -11.32 -28.04 13.14
C VAL A 50 -11.29 -29.49 13.57
N GLN A 51 -10.09 -30.05 13.61
CA GLN A 51 -9.81 -31.46 13.91
C GLN A 51 -8.56 -31.58 14.78
N TYR A 52 -8.42 -32.72 15.46
CA TYR A 52 -7.26 -33.12 16.25
C TYR A 52 -6.73 -32.07 17.25
N GLY A 53 -7.59 -31.15 17.71
CA GLY A 53 -7.20 -30.02 18.55
C GLY A 53 -6.53 -28.89 17.77
N TYR A 54 -5.47 -29.18 17.02
CA TYR A 54 -4.62 -28.18 16.36
C TYR A 54 -4.80 -28.06 14.83
N GLU A 55 -5.55 -28.95 14.17
CA GLU A 55 -5.73 -28.92 12.73
C GLU A 55 -6.91 -28.01 12.33
N CYS A 56 -6.74 -27.30 11.22
CA CYS A 56 -7.76 -26.49 10.56
C CYS A 56 -7.88 -26.88 9.10
N PHE A 57 -9.11 -27.10 8.64
CA PHE A 57 -9.44 -27.49 7.27
C PHE A 57 -10.41 -26.51 6.64
N CYS A 58 -10.18 -26.19 5.37
CA CYS A 58 -11.08 -25.38 4.56
C CYS A 58 -11.63 -26.17 3.37
N GLY A 59 -12.83 -25.85 2.90
CA GLY A 59 -13.44 -26.50 1.74
C GLY A 59 -14.56 -25.72 1.07
N ASN A 60 -14.83 -26.05 -0.20
CA ASN A 60 -15.87 -25.42 -1.01
C ASN A 60 -17.04 -26.34 -1.38
N ARG A 61 -16.92 -27.65 -1.13
CA ARG A 61 -18.01 -28.63 -1.25
C ARG A 61 -18.73 -28.74 0.10
N PRO A 62 -20.06 -28.86 0.13
CA PRO A 62 -20.79 -29.09 1.38
C PRO A 62 -20.35 -30.42 2.03
N PRO A 63 -20.29 -30.49 3.36
CA PRO A 63 -19.98 -31.75 4.05
C PRO A 63 -21.08 -32.80 3.74
N PRO A 64 -20.72 -34.04 3.36
CA PRO A 64 -21.71 -35.07 3.08
C PRO A 64 -22.45 -35.49 4.36
N ARG A 65 -23.80 -35.51 4.30
CA ARG A 65 -24.65 -35.81 5.48
C ARG A 65 -24.52 -37.26 5.95
N GLU A 66 -24.11 -38.17 5.07
CA GLU A 66 -23.81 -39.57 5.42
C GLU A 66 -22.55 -39.73 6.29
N LEU A 67 -21.74 -38.68 6.45
CA LEU A 67 -20.56 -38.66 7.33
C LEU A 67 -20.81 -37.96 8.67
N GLU A 68 -22.03 -37.48 8.93
CA GLU A 68 -22.38 -36.77 10.16
C GLU A 68 -22.38 -37.70 11.38
N LYS A 69 -21.84 -37.23 12.51
CA LYS A 69 -21.64 -37.96 13.76
C LYS A 69 -22.20 -37.18 14.95
N PRO A 70 -22.52 -37.84 16.08
CA PRO A 70 -22.81 -37.18 17.35
C PRO A 70 -21.76 -36.12 17.71
N GLU A 71 -22.19 -34.91 18.12
CA GLU A 71 -21.28 -33.81 18.47
C GLU A 71 -20.28 -34.17 19.57
N SER A 72 -20.62 -35.15 20.43
CA SER A 72 -19.75 -35.74 21.45
C SER A 72 -18.46 -36.36 20.91
N GLU A 73 -18.40 -36.76 19.63
CA GLU A 73 -17.17 -37.26 18.99
C GLU A 73 -16.21 -36.11 18.59
N CYS A 74 -16.69 -34.86 18.55
CA CYS A 74 -15.89 -33.65 18.32
C CYS A 74 -15.61 -32.89 19.64
N SER A 75 -15.14 -33.60 20.67
CA SER A 75 -15.08 -33.12 22.07
C SER A 75 -13.69 -32.72 22.58
N MET A 76 -12.66 -32.68 21.73
CA MET A 76 -11.31 -32.29 22.16
C MET A 76 -11.18 -30.78 22.26
N LYS A 77 -10.52 -30.29 23.32
CA LYS A 77 -10.40 -28.85 23.58
C LYS A 77 -9.37 -28.19 22.65
N CYS A 78 -9.70 -27.01 22.17
CA CYS A 78 -8.79 -26.19 21.39
C CYS A 78 -7.59 -25.71 22.25
N PRO A 79 -6.37 -25.62 21.68
CA PRO A 79 -5.20 -25.11 22.40
C PRO A 79 -5.32 -23.58 22.63
N GLY A 80 -5.77 -22.82 21.62
CA GLY A 80 -5.91 -21.36 21.72
C GLY A 80 -7.09 -20.85 22.54
N ASP A 81 -8.11 -21.69 22.80
CA ASP A 81 -9.22 -21.41 23.74
C ASP A 81 -9.78 -22.73 24.31
N ARG A 82 -9.36 -23.09 25.52
CA ARG A 82 -9.77 -24.34 26.20
C ARG A 82 -11.25 -24.36 26.62
N SER A 83 -12.03 -23.31 26.32
CA SER A 83 -13.51 -23.30 26.42
C SER A 83 -14.22 -23.72 25.12
N LYS A 84 -13.48 -23.97 24.02
CA LYS A 84 -14.00 -24.38 22.71
C LYS A 84 -13.54 -25.79 22.36
N MET A 85 -14.29 -26.44 21.47
CA MET A 85 -13.93 -27.75 20.92
C MET A 85 -13.34 -27.61 19.51
N CYS A 86 -12.29 -28.40 19.23
CA CYS A 86 -11.56 -28.45 17.97
C CYS A 86 -11.53 -29.88 17.42
N GLY A 87 -12.73 -30.45 17.26
CA GLY A 87 -12.94 -31.78 16.67
C GLY A 87 -12.51 -32.93 17.57
N GLY A 88 -12.07 -34.02 16.94
CA GLY A 88 -11.58 -35.25 17.54
C GLY A 88 -10.56 -35.94 16.64
N GLY A 89 -10.15 -37.17 16.95
CA GLY A 89 -9.35 -37.99 16.03
C GLY A 89 -10.18 -38.47 14.86
N TRP A 90 -9.85 -38.04 13.63
CA TRP A 90 -10.68 -38.26 12.43
C TRP A 90 -12.14 -37.77 12.58
N ARG A 91 -12.29 -36.66 13.32
CA ARG A 91 -13.58 -35.99 13.58
C ARG A 91 -13.41 -34.49 13.41
N LEU A 92 -14.16 -33.96 12.45
CA LEU A 92 -14.00 -32.62 11.92
C LEU A 92 -15.27 -31.82 12.28
N LEU A 93 -15.12 -30.80 13.13
CA LEU A 93 -16.23 -29.95 13.57
C LEU A 93 -16.40 -28.80 12.56
N ILE A 94 -17.48 -28.82 11.77
CA ILE A 94 -17.60 -28.01 10.54
C ILE A 94 -18.56 -26.83 10.73
N PHE A 95 -18.18 -25.68 10.17
CA PHE A 95 -18.89 -24.41 10.21
C PHE A 95 -19.06 -23.83 8.80
N ASN A 96 -20.17 -23.13 8.57
CA ASN A 96 -20.36 -22.28 7.37
C ASN A 96 -19.56 -20.98 7.55
N THR A 97 -18.71 -20.60 6.59
CA THR A 97 -17.99 -19.32 6.63
C THR A 97 -18.89 -18.12 6.33
N GLY A 98 -20.04 -18.34 5.69
CA GLY A 98 -20.91 -17.29 5.17
C GLY A 98 -20.58 -16.84 3.74
N SER A 99 -19.54 -17.41 3.10
CA SER A 99 -19.05 -17.09 1.73
C SER A 99 -19.99 -17.60 0.62
N GLY A 100 -21.28 -17.29 0.73
CA GLY A 100 -22.34 -17.75 -0.17
C GLY A 100 -23.74 -17.18 0.11
N SER A 101 -23.95 -16.47 1.23
CA SER A 101 -25.17 -15.67 1.42
C SER A 101 -24.97 -14.28 0.80
N SER A 102 -25.80 -13.92 -0.17
CA SER A 102 -25.84 -12.55 -0.73
C SER A 102 -25.95 -11.51 0.39
N PRO A 103 -25.38 -10.30 0.23
CA PRO A 103 -25.52 -9.23 1.23
C PRO A 103 -27.01 -8.99 1.51
N LYS A 104 -27.47 -9.32 2.72
CA LYS A 104 -28.81 -8.90 3.15
C LYS A 104 -28.80 -7.37 3.19
N PRO A 105 -29.82 -6.71 2.63
CA PRO A 105 -29.91 -5.26 2.70
C PRO A 105 -29.83 -4.84 4.17
N ALA A 106 -28.98 -3.87 4.47
CA ALA A 106 -28.85 -3.34 5.81
C ALA A 106 -30.24 -2.88 6.30
N ILE A 107 -30.65 -3.35 7.48
CA ILE A 107 -31.89 -2.86 8.08
C ILE A 107 -31.67 -1.39 8.39
N VAL A 108 -32.31 -0.52 7.61
CA VAL A 108 -32.29 0.92 7.84
C VAL A 108 -33.02 1.18 9.16
N VAL A 109 -32.24 1.33 10.24
CA VAL A 109 -32.75 1.84 11.51
C VAL A 109 -33.04 3.32 11.30
N THR A 110 -34.27 3.61 10.88
CA THR A 110 -34.77 4.98 10.71
C THR A 110 -34.85 5.65 12.09
N GLN A 111 -33.78 6.35 12.47
CA GLN A 111 -33.88 7.35 13.53
C GLN A 111 -34.88 8.43 13.07
N PRO A 112 -35.85 8.84 13.91
CA PRO A 112 -36.75 9.91 13.55
C PRO A 112 -35.97 11.22 13.43
N ALA A 113 -36.14 11.93 12.32
CA ALA A 113 -35.43 13.18 12.08
C ALA A 113 -35.84 14.26 13.09
N MET A 114 -34.86 14.86 13.78
CA MET A 114 -35.10 16.07 14.58
C MET A 114 -35.36 17.25 13.64
N THR A 115 -36.63 17.67 13.54
CA THR A 115 -37.02 18.88 12.82
C THR A 115 -36.60 20.12 13.58
N LEU A 116 -35.60 20.84 13.07
CA LEU A 116 -35.21 22.17 13.54
C LEU A 116 -36.25 23.22 13.11
N THR A 117 -37.34 23.35 13.85
CA THR A 117 -38.23 24.52 13.76
C THR A 117 -37.63 25.69 14.52
N ALA A 118 -37.20 26.72 13.82
CA ALA A 118 -36.79 27.98 14.43
C ALA A 118 -38.00 28.67 15.09
N ALA A 119 -37.91 28.92 16.39
CA ALA A 119 -38.89 29.68 17.16
C ALA A 119 -38.40 31.12 17.37
N ALA A 120 -39.33 32.09 17.25
CA ALA A 120 -39.02 33.50 17.33
C ALA A 120 -38.80 34.01 18.77
N GLU A 121 -38.06 35.11 18.90
CA GLU A 121 -37.83 35.80 20.16
C GLU A 121 -39.12 36.40 20.77
N ARG A 122 -39.27 36.33 22.09
CA ARG A 122 -39.52 37.51 22.96
C ARG A 122 -39.41 37.16 24.46
N PRO A 123 -39.23 38.15 25.36
CA PRO A 123 -38.48 37.95 26.60
C PRO A 123 -39.34 37.65 27.83
N TYR A 124 -38.69 37.11 28.87
CA TYR A 124 -39.19 37.10 30.24
C TYR A 124 -38.15 37.67 31.21
N THR A 125 -38.64 38.33 32.25
CA THR A 125 -37.86 39.17 33.19
C THR A 125 -37.18 38.35 34.28
N LEU A 126 -35.98 38.79 34.66
CA LEU A 126 -35.28 38.31 35.86
C LEU A 126 -35.98 38.81 37.14
N THR A 127 -36.16 37.91 38.11
CA THR A 127 -36.45 38.26 39.51
C THR A 127 -35.38 37.63 40.39
N THR A 128 -34.75 38.42 41.25
CA THR A 128 -33.55 38.04 42.00
C THR A 128 -33.91 37.51 43.39
N THR A 129 -33.25 36.43 43.82
CA THR A 129 -33.10 36.12 45.25
C THR A 129 -31.66 35.75 45.56
N THR A 130 -31.08 36.40 46.56
CA THR A 130 -29.66 36.30 46.93
C THR A 130 -29.42 35.35 48.10
N THR A 131 -28.29 34.63 48.07
CA THR A 131 -27.55 34.26 49.28
C THR A 131 -26.05 34.50 49.09
N THR A 132 -25.40 34.96 50.16
CA THR A 132 -23.97 35.29 50.24
C THR A 132 -23.13 34.00 50.45
N THR A 133 -21.79 33.95 50.38
CA THR A 133 -20.88 34.67 51.30
C THR A 133 -19.41 34.63 50.85
N THR A 134 -18.76 35.81 50.89
CA THR A 134 -17.31 36.12 50.89
C THR A 134 -16.31 35.38 49.96
N ARG A 135 -15.67 36.16 49.07
CA ARG A 135 -14.29 35.93 48.62
C ARG A 135 -13.27 36.35 49.70
N ARG A 136 -12.03 35.86 49.58
CA ARG A 136 -10.84 36.74 49.58
C ARG A 136 -9.85 36.33 48.46
N PRO A 137 -9.10 37.26 47.86
CA PRO A 137 -8.27 37.00 46.67
C PRO A 137 -6.76 36.95 46.97
N SER A 138 -6.00 36.39 46.03
CA SER A 138 -4.56 36.67 45.83
C SER A 138 -4.27 36.82 44.34
N THR A 139 -3.46 37.81 43.98
CA THR A 139 -3.01 38.10 42.61
C THR A 139 -1.62 37.51 42.33
N LEU A 140 -1.36 37.14 41.07
CA LEU A 140 -0.01 36.85 40.57
C LEU A 140 0.85 38.12 40.49
N LEU A 141 2.19 37.97 40.61
CA LEU A 141 3.19 38.68 39.79
C LEU A 141 4.64 38.16 40.00
N MET A 142 5.29 37.81 38.87
CA MET A 142 6.74 37.89 38.53
C MET A 142 7.90 37.40 39.44
N ASN A 143 8.84 36.67 38.79
CA ASN A 143 10.31 36.68 38.94
C ASN A 143 10.94 36.10 40.25
N SER A 144 12.14 35.51 40.32
CA SER A 144 13.28 35.37 39.37
C SER A 144 14.31 34.28 39.77
N GLN A 145 15.00 33.69 38.77
CA GLN A 145 16.43 33.25 38.74
C GLN A 145 17.04 32.18 39.70
N THR A 146 18.20 31.65 39.22
CA THR A 146 19.34 30.98 39.92
C THR A 146 19.22 29.53 40.47
N THR A 147 19.73 28.59 39.65
CA THR A 147 20.81 27.59 39.94
C THR A 147 21.02 27.02 41.36
N TRP A 148 21.20 25.68 41.47
CA TRP A 148 22.51 25.03 41.78
C TRP A 148 22.45 23.47 41.63
N ARG A 149 23.49 22.74 42.09
CA ARG A 149 23.84 21.34 41.72
C ARG A 149 23.27 20.24 42.65
N PRO A 150 23.25 18.96 42.21
CA PRO A 150 22.79 17.81 43.02
C PRO A 150 23.84 17.26 44.00
N PRO A 151 23.43 16.53 45.06
CA PRO A 151 24.30 15.74 45.94
C PRO A 151 24.47 14.28 45.52
N THR A 152 25.45 13.59 46.11
CA THR A 152 25.92 12.23 45.81
C THR A 152 25.41 11.17 46.80
N GLU A 153 25.74 9.89 46.52
CA GLU A 153 25.56 8.73 47.42
C GLU A 153 26.21 8.91 48.81
N PRO A 154 25.82 8.05 49.77
CA PRO A 154 26.82 7.12 50.30
C PRO A 154 26.39 5.63 50.33
N ASN A 155 27.37 4.75 50.22
CA ASN A 155 27.25 3.28 50.21
C ASN A 155 27.43 2.67 51.61
N GLN A 156 26.60 1.69 52.01
CA GLN A 156 26.96 0.66 52.99
C GLN A 156 26.03 -0.57 52.97
N GLN A 157 26.60 -1.77 53.07
CA GLN A 157 25.91 -3.03 53.40
C GLN A 157 25.94 -3.30 54.92
N PRO A 158 25.07 -4.17 55.43
CA PRO A 158 25.59 -5.44 55.99
C PRO A 158 24.80 -6.69 55.58
N THR A 159 25.26 -7.87 56.01
CA THR A 159 24.82 -9.19 55.54
C THR A 159 23.98 -10.00 56.56
N GLN A 160 23.32 -11.05 56.04
CA GLN A 160 23.16 -12.41 56.60
C GLN A 160 21.79 -12.92 57.14
N GLN A 161 21.54 -14.20 56.78
CA GLN A 161 20.73 -15.27 57.39
C GLN A 161 19.17 -15.33 57.21
N LYS A 162 18.73 -16.47 56.65
CA LYS A 162 17.40 -17.12 56.82
C LYS A 162 17.44 -18.01 58.10
N PRO A 163 16.34 -18.57 58.69
CA PRO A 163 15.40 -19.57 58.11
C PRO A 163 13.90 -19.23 58.41
N TRP A 164 12.83 -20.03 58.22
CA TRP A 164 12.62 -21.50 58.19
C TRP A 164 11.58 -22.01 57.14
N ASP A 165 11.58 -23.33 57.00
CA ASP A 165 10.65 -24.32 56.38
C ASP A 165 9.15 -24.22 56.80
N ASN A 166 8.15 -24.98 56.31
CA ASN A 166 7.85 -25.77 55.08
C ASN A 166 6.36 -26.19 55.17
N ASN A 167 5.69 -26.56 54.06
CA ASN A 167 4.68 -27.66 54.09
C ASN A 167 4.12 -28.12 52.73
N LYS A 168 4.16 -29.45 52.52
CA LYS A 168 3.20 -30.32 51.76
C LYS A 168 3.10 -30.20 50.22
N PRO A 169 2.78 -31.31 49.51
CA PRO A 169 3.61 -32.51 49.41
C PRO A 169 3.82 -32.98 47.95
N GLU A 170 4.73 -33.94 47.76
CA GLU A 170 4.83 -34.76 46.56
C GLU A 170 3.84 -35.95 46.62
N ASP A 171 3.50 -36.51 45.45
CA ASP A 171 3.07 -37.91 45.34
C ASP A 171 3.60 -38.49 44.01
N LEU A 172 3.87 -39.79 43.95
CA LEU A 172 4.82 -40.39 43.01
C LEU A 172 4.17 -41.18 41.86
N SER A 173 4.89 -41.30 40.73
CA SER A 173 4.83 -42.47 39.86
C SER A 173 6.16 -42.67 39.11
N PRO A 174 6.72 -43.90 39.06
CA PRO A 174 8.10 -44.13 38.60
C PRO A 174 8.18 -44.69 37.17
N TRP A 175 9.36 -44.56 36.54
CA TRP A 175 10.28 -45.67 36.21
C TRP A 175 11.60 -45.05 35.72
N ASP A 176 12.73 -45.69 36.02
CA ASP A 176 14.08 -45.08 35.91
C ASP A 176 15.10 -46.08 35.31
N SER A 177 16.31 -45.57 35.02
CA SER A 177 17.56 -46.29 34.72
C SER A 177 17.87 -46.74 33.27
N ASN A 178 18.99 -46.19 32.79
CA ASN A 178 20.05 -46.79 31.95
C ASN A 178 19.86 -47.05 30.43
N LYS A 179 20.73 -46.35 29.66
CA LYS A 179 21.20 -46.72 28.31
C LYS A 179 22.16 -47.93 28.38
N PRO A 180 22.29 -48.75 27.32
CA PRO A 180 23.41 -48.53 26.39
C PRO A 180 23.13 -48.79 24.88
N GLN A 181 23.94 -48.11 24.06
CA GLN A 181 24.48 -48.43 22.72
C GLN A 181 23.73 -49.26 21.63
N GLN A 182 23.82 -48.67 20.43
CA GLN A 182 24.02 -49.26 19.08
C GLN A 182 22.84 -49.67 18.15
N GLN A 183 22.94 -49.11 16.94
CA GLN A 183 22.62 -49.63 15.60
C GLN A 183 21.21 -50.15 15.27
N SER A 184 20.51 -49.38 14.43
CA SER A 184 19.59 -49.90 13.41
C SER A 184 20.36 -50.04 12.08
N PRO A 185 20.44 -51.23 11.46
CA PRO A 185 21.19 -51.43 10.22
C PRO A 185 20.33 -51.48 8.94
N TRP A 186 21.02 -51.26 7.83
CA TRP A 186 20.61 -51.44 6.43
C TRP A 186 19.84 -50.31 5.73
N ASP A 187 20.37 -50.04 4.54
CA ASP A 187 20.27 -48.83 3.73
C ASP A 187 19.72 -49.22 2.33
N SER A 188 19.60 -48.24 1.42
CA SER A 188 19.57 -48.45 -0.04
C SER A 188 18.42 -49.26 -0.63
N ASN A 189 17.36 -48.55 -1.05
CA ASN A 189 17.02 -48.47 -2.49
C ASN A 189 15.83 -47.53 -2.76
N LYS A 190 16.05 -46.47 -3.55
CA LYS A 190 14.98 -45.73 -4.23
C LYS A 190 15.52 -45.08 -5.52
N PRO A 191 14.91 -45.31 -6.69
CA PRO A 191 15.40 -44.75 -7.95
C PRO A 191 15.15 -43.24 -8.02
N GLN A 192 16.09 -42.51 -8.62
CA GLN A 192 15.87 -41.12 -9.02
C GLN A 192 14.90 -41.07 -10.22
N GLN A 193 13.83 -40.29 -10.11
CA GLN A 193 13.15 -39.73 -11.27
C GLN A 193 13.42 -38.23 -11.31
N GLN A 194 13.80 -37.73 -12.48
CA GLN A 194 14.11 -36.32 -12.70
C GLN A 194 12.83 -35.54 -13.06
N SER A 195 12.71 -34.31 -12.54
CA SER A 195 11.69 -33.36 -12.99
C SER A 195 12.03 -32.85 -14.41
N PRO A 196 11.12 -32.90 -15.39
CA PRO A 196 11.50 -32.83 -16.80
C PRO A 196 11.51 -31.42 -17.40
N TRP A 197 12.49 -30.56 -17.06
CA TRP A 197 12.71 -29.26 -17.74
C TRP A 197 14.20 -28.85 -17.91
N GLU A 198 15.12 -29.80 -18.09
CA GLU A 198 16.50 -29.50 -18.51
C GLU A 198 16.89 -30.26 -19.78
N ASN A 199 16.84 -29.58 -20.94
CA ASN A 199 17.56 -29.96 -22.17
C ASN A 199 17.55 -28.82 -23.19
N ASN A 200 18.64 -28.03 -23.25
CA ASN A 200 19.24 -27.41 -24.44
C ASN A 200 20.19 -26.25 -24.06
N LYS A 201 21.46 -26.58 -23.77
CA LYS A 201 22.59 -25.65 -23.85
C LYS A 201 23.67 -26.30 -24.72
N PRO A 202 24.07 -25.71 -25.86
CA PRO A 202 25.20 -26.21 -26.64
C PRO A 202 26.50 -26.21 -25.83
N GLN A 203 27.28 -27.27 -25.95
CA GLN A 203 28.57 -27.40 -25.26
C GLN A 203 29.61 -26.46 -25.87
N GLN A 204 30.42 -25.82 -25.03
CA GLN A 204 31.64 -25.13 -25.46
C GLN A 204 32.79 -26.14 -25.60
N GLN A 205 33.52 -26.08 -26.71
CA GLN A 205 34.90 -26.59 -26.79
C GLN A 205 35.85 -25.43 -27.10
N THR A 206 37.03 -25.50 -26.51
CA THR A 206 38.06 -24.45 -26.54
C THR A 206 38.91 -24.51 -27.80
N THR A 207 39.38 -23.35 -28.28
CA THR A 207 40.63 -23.27 -29.05
C THR A 207 41.29 -21.90 -28.94
N LEU A 208 42.57 -21.85 -29.29
CA LEU A 208 43.56 -20.82 -28.91
C LEU A 208 43.54 -19.55 -29.78
N THR A 209 44.14 -18.49 -29.23
CA THR A 209 44.48 -17.22 -29.88
C THR A 209 45.44 -17.37 -31.07
N THR A 210 45.23 -16.63 -32.18
CA THR A 210 46.27 -16.24 -33.19
C THR A 210 45.79 -15.05 -34.05
N THR A 211 46.71 -14.43 -34.79
CA THR A 211 46.72 -13.07 -35.37
C THR A 211 45.79 -12.73 -36.56
N ARG A 212 45.54 -11.42 -36.71
CA ARG A 212 44.91 -10.66 -37.84
C ARG A 212 45.78 -10.68 -39.13
N PRO A 213 45.20 -10.59 -40.35
CA PRO A 213 45.28 -9.34 -41.16
C PRO A 213 43.96 -8.99 -41.91
N LEU A 214 44.01 -8.14 -42.96
CA LEU A 214 42.87 -7.64 -43.78
C LEU A 214 42.54 -8.61 -44.96
N GLN A 215 41.50 -8.51 -45.84
CA GLN A 215 41.04 -7.36 -46.63
C GLN A 215 39.77 -7.65 -47.51
N GLN A 216 38.96 -6.60 -47.80
CA GLN A 216 37.95 -6.33 -48.90
C GLN A 216 37.09 -7.40 -49.65
N SER A 217 35.79 -7.06 -49.79
CA SER A 217 34.87 -7.25 -50.97
C SER A 217 34.37 -8.68 -51.33
N THR A 218 33.29 -8.95 -52.11
CA THR A 218 32.35 -8.20 -53.00
C THR A 218 30.88 -8.70 -52.90
N TRP A 219 29.88 -7.95 -53.40
CA TRP A 219 28.52 -8.43 -53.74
C TRP A 219 28.47 -9.14 -55.11
N PRO A 220 27.52 -10.05 -55.38
CA PRO A 220 26.22 -9.72 -56.03
C PRO A 220 25.01 -10.45 -55.38
N GLY A 221 23.74 -10.26 -55.75
CA GLY A 221 23.06 -9.36 -56.69
C GLY A 221 21.54 -9.63 -56.69
N ASN A 222 20.71 -8.73 -57.24
CA ASN A 222 19.23 -8.80 -57.20
C ASN A 222 18.58 -8.57 -58.59
N PRO A 223 17.44 -9.22 -58.85
CA PRO A 223 16.27 -8.61 -59.55
C PRO A 223 14.90 -9.07 -58.94
N ASP A 224 13.72 -8.46 -59.05
CA ASP A 224 13.16 -7.14 -59.46
C ASP A 224 11.59 -7.25 -59.40
N GLN A 225 10.70 -6.25 -59.40
CA GLN A 225 10.78 -4.78 -59.26
C GLN A 225 9.58 -4.25 -58.39
N PHE A 226 8.44 -3.64 -58.79
CA PHE A 226 7.94 -2.98 -60.03
C PHE A 226 6.91 -1.84 -59.72
N THR A 227 7.36 -0.66 -59.28
CA THR A 227 6.68 0.66 -59.43
C THR A 227 5.36 0.93 -58.61
N SER A 228 4.81 2.16 -58.49
CA SER A 228 5.13 3.45 -59.13
C SER A 228 4.91 4.75 -58.31
N TRP A 229 5.92 5.63 -58.34
CA TRP A 229 5.92 7.08 -58.66
C TRP A 229 4.93 8.11 -58.01
N GLY A 230 5.34 9.35 -57.73
CA GLY A 230 6.69 9.95 -57.88
C GLY A 230 6.81 11.43 -57.45
N SER A 231 8.03 11.99 -57.56
CA SER A 231 8.41 13.37 -57.97
C SER A 231 7.81 14.61 -57.25
N SER A 232 8.50 15.74 -56.98
CA SER A 232 9.86 16.26 -57.29
C SER A 232 10.03 17.68 -56.64
N GLN A 233 11.18 18.39 -56.49
CA GLN A 233 12.62 18.16 -56.68
C GLN A 233 13.49 19.35 -56.16
N THR A 234 14.67 19.09 -55.54
CA THR A 234 15.96 19.87 -55.68
C THR A 234 16.10 21.35 -55.19
N LEU A 235 17.28 21.98 -54.97
CA LEU A 235 18.75 21.62 -55.00
C LEU A 235 19.61 22.64 -54.16
N GLN A 236 20.88 22.27 -53.86
CA GLN A 236 22.13 23.06 -53.59
C GLN A 236 22.12 24.53 -53.07
N GLY A 237 23.11 25.01 -52.29
CA GLY A 237 24.27 24.33 -51.68
C GLY A 237 25.55 25.20 -51.54
N GLY A 238 26.30 25.03 -50.44
CA GLY A 238 27.73 25.36 -50.31
C GLY A 238 28.15 26.77 -49.84
N LEU A 239 28.87 26.86 -48.71
CA LEU A 239 30.31 27.21 -48.65
C LEU A 239 30.82 27.38 -47.19
N SER A 240 32.13 27.48 -47.01
CA SER A 240 32.84 27.41 -45.72
C SER A 240 33.93 28.48 -45.58
N ASN A 241 34.13 29.09 -44.40
CA ASN A 241 35.43 29.03 -43.68
C ASN A 241 35.50 29.74 -42.30
N GLN A 242 36.20 29.06 -41.39
CA GLN A 242 37.26 29.51 -40.46
C GLN A 242 37.14 30.76 -39.53
N ASN A 243 37.35 30.46 -38.24
CA ASN A 243 38.40 31.00 -37.34
C ASN A 243 38.14 32.14 -36.31
N THR A 244 38.52 31.79 -35.06
CA THR A 244 39.19 32.58 -34.01
C THR A 244 38.48 33.75 -33.31
N GLY A 245 38.69 33.87 -31.99
CA GLY A 245 38.50 35.13 -31.23
C GLY A 245 37.72 35.05 -29.92
N ARG A 246 38.41 34.84 -28.80
CA ARG A 246 38.00 35.32 -27.45
C ARG A 246 38.65 36.70 -27.22
N PRO A 247 38.23 37.56 -26.25
CA PRO A 247 37.22 37.36 -25.19
C PRO A 247 36.25 38.57 -24.99
N GLN A 248 35.52 38.53 -23.86
CA GLN A 248 35.20 39.64 -22.93
C GLN A 248 33.78 40.26 -22.84
N GLN A 249 33.45 40.57 -21.58
CA GLN A 249 32.48 41.52 -21.01
C GLN A 249 30.96 41.18 -20.97
N GLN A 250 30.32 41.72 -19.93
CA GLN A 250 28.94 41.53 -19.50
C GLN A 250 28.05 42.68 -19.99
N PRO A 251 26.72 42.54 -19.87
CA PRO A 251 25.93 43.64 -19.34
C PRO A 251 25.00 43.24 -18.18
N ALA A 252 24.63 44.25 -17.39
CA ALA A 252 23.62 44.22 -16.34
C ALA A 252 22.47 45.22 -16.71
N PRO A 253 21.37 45.33 -15.95
CA PRO A 253 20.03 45.32 -16.54
C PRO A 253 19.45 46.68 -16.94
N GLY A 254 18.64 46.68 -18.00
CA GLY A 254 17.82 47.83 -18.42
C GLY A 254 16.43 47.83 -17.78
N ILE A 255 16.08 48.91 -17.09
CA ILE A 255 14.73 49.21 -16.59
C ILE A 255 14.03 50.13 -17.60
N ILE A 256 12.72 49.94 -17.81
CA ILE A 256 11.88 50.90 -18.53
C ILE A 256 10.71 51.30 -17.62
N THR A 257 10.64 52.59 -17.30
CA THR A 257 9.60 53.20 -16.44
C THR A 257 8.69 54.09 -17.27
N GLN A 258 7.40 54.16 -16.92
CA GLN A 258 6.42 55.00 -17.60
C GLN A 258 6.42 56.44 -17.06
N THR A 259 6.16 57.41 -17.93
CA THR A 259 5.74 58.78 -17.58
C THR A 259 4.39 59.05 -18.26
N GLN A 260 3.31 59.05 -17.50
CA GLN A 260 2.71 60.22 -16.83
C GLN A 260 1.92 61.15 -17.76
N GLY A 261 0.61 61.17 -17.54
CA GLY A 261 -0.25 62.34 -17.74
C GLY A 261 -0.98 62.62 -16.42
N VAL A 262 -1.08 63.88 -16.02
CA VAL A 262 -1.57 64.32 -14.69
C VAL A 262 -2.54 65.47 -14.88
N PHE A 263 -3.67 65.47 -14.17
CA PHE A 263 -4.18 66.61 -13.38
C PHE A 263 -5.39 66.19 -12.51
N ASN A 264 -5.83 67.07 -11.60
CA ASN A 264 -6.57 66.68 -10.40
C ASN A 264 -7.82 67.57 -10.14
N SER A 265 -8.87 66.96 -9.60
CA SER A 265 -9.99 67.52 -8.79
C SER A 265 -10.56 68.92 -9.08
N GLN A 266 -11.89 69.03 -9.30
CA GLN A 266 -12.85 69.49 -8.27
C GLN A 266 -14.34 69.63 -8.73
N GLN A 267 -15.24 69.55 -7.73
CA GLN A 267 -16.59 70.15 -7.62
C GLN A 267 -17.81 69.68 -8.47
N SER A 268 -18.78 69.11 -7.73
CA SER A 268 -20.25 69.29 -7.76
C SER A 268 -21.06 69.26 -9.07
N GLY A 269 -21.97 68.27 -9.17
CA GLY A 269 -23.20 68.30 -9.96
C GLY A 269 -24.26 67.39 -9.32
N SER A 270 -25.53 67.83 -9.25
CA SER A 270 -26.59 67.17 -8.47
C SER A 270 -27.56 66.32 -9.30
N TYR A 271 -27.90 65.13 -8.79
CA TYR A 271 -29.12 64.33 -9.04
C TYR A 271 -29.87 64.47 -10.37
N THR A 272 -29.81 63.42 -11.19
CA THR A 272 -30.95 62.95 -12.00
C THR A 272 -31.07 61.41 -11.90
N PRO A 273 -32.18 60.85 -11.38
CA PRO A 273 -32.34 59.41 -11.24
C PRO A 273 -32.90 58.78 -12.53
N VAL A 274 -32.05 58.09 -13.31
CA VAL A 274 -32.51 57.24 -14.42
C VAL A 274 -32.73 55.81 -13.90
N ASN A 275 -33.98 55.45 -13.68
CA ASN A 275 -34.38 54.14 -13.15
C ASN A 275 -34.42 53.05 -14.24
N ASN A 276 -33.25 52.52 -14.62
CA ASN A 276 -33.17 51.36 -15.49
C ASN A 276 -33.18 50.05 -14.67
N ASN A 277 -34.38 49.65 -14.25
CA ASN A 277 -34.68 48.29 -13.80
C ASN A 277 -34.54 47.30 -14.97
N GLN A 278 -33.31 46.92 -15.30
CA GLN A 278 -33.00 45.84 -16.22
C GLN A 278 -32.03 44.88 -15.53
N PRO A 279 -32.47 43.64 -15.17
CA PRO A 279 -31.55 42.67 -14.60
C PRO A 279 -30.50 42.32 -15.67
N THR A 280 -29.25 42.69 -15.40
CA THR A 280 -28.12 42.20 -16.17
C THR A 280 -28.13 40.68 -16.09
N LYS A 281 -28.44 40.00 -17.21
CA LYS A 281 -28.31 38.55 -17.27
C LYS A 281 -26.87 38.22 -16.88
N MET A 282 -26.71 37.53 -15.75
CA MET A 282 -25.43 36.89 -15.42
C MET A 282 -25.01 36.06 -16.64
N PRO A 283 -23.72 36.06 -17.02
CA PRO A 283 -23.26 35.23 -18.13
C PRO A 283 -23.71 33.80 -17.85
N ASN A 284 -24.43 33.20 -18.81
CA ASN A 284 -25.02 31.87 -18.64
C ASN A 284 -23.93 30.91 -18.14
N LYS A 285 -24.09 30.38 -16.91
CA LYS A 285 -23.25 29.31 -16.39
C LYS A 285 -23.21 28.22 -17.47
N PRO A 286 -22.02 27.83 -17.99
CA PRO A 286 -21.95 26.91 -19.11
C PRO A 286 -22.71 25.64 -18.76
N ALA A 287 -23.56 25.19 -19.68
CA ALA A 287 -24.45 24.06 -19.44
C ALA A 287 -23.61 22.83 -19.06
N CYS A 288 -23.99 22.16 -17.96
CA CYS A 288 -23.27 21.00 -17.46
C CYS A 288 -23.37 19.85 -18.47
N ILE A 289 -22.33 19.68 -19.29
CA ILE A 289 -22.16 18.48 -20.12
C ILE A 289 -21.86 17.34 -19.15
N ARG A 290 -22.69 16.31 -19.16
CA ARG A 290 -22.50 15.12 -18.31
C ARG A 290 -21.13 14.49 -18.61
N SER A 291 -20.34 14.31 -17.56
CA SER A 291 -19.05 13.62 -17.62
C SER A 291 -19.22 12.11 -17.80
N MET A 292 -18.18 11.43 -18.27
CA MET A 292 -18.05 9.98 -18.07
C MET A 292 -17.62 9.62 -16.64
N THR A 293 -17.07 10.57 -15.88
CA THR A 293 -16.73 10.42 -14.47
C THR A 293 -17.97 10.32 -13.60
N GLU A 294 -17.97 9.34 -12.71
CA GLU A 294 -18.87 9.26 -11.56
C GLU A 294 -18.08 9.53 -10.27
N VAL A 295 -18.70 10.20 -9.29
CA VAL A 295 -18.13 10.45 -7.96
C VAL A 295 -19.12 9.94 -6.93
N ARG A 296 -18.76 8.92 -6.14
CA ARG A 296 -19.68 8.27 -5.17
C ARG A 296 -20.95 7.71 -5.82
N GLY A 297 -20.84 7.31 -7.09
CA GLY A 297 -21.96 6.91 -7.96
C GLY A 297 -22.76 8.07 -8.57
N GLU A 298 -22.49 9.33 -8.18
CA GLU A 298 -23.18 10.51 -8.70
C GLU A 298 -22.52 11.11 -9.94
N ASN A 299 -23.31 11.83 -10.73
CA ASN A 299 -22.88 12.42 -12.00
C ASN A 299 -22.28 13.81 -11.81
N VAL A 300 -21.15 14.08 -12.46
CA VAL A 300 -20.46 15.39 -12.43
C VAL A 300 -20.36 16.02 -13.82
N CYS A 301 -19.97 17.30 -13.90
CA CYS A 301 -19.82 18.01 -15.17
C CYS A 301 -18.44 17.73 -15.79
N LYS A 302 -18.38 17.52 -17.11
CA LYS A 302 -17.13 17.39 -17.88
C LYS A 302 -16.24 18.63 -17.66
N GLY A 303 -14.96 18.41 -17.34
CA GLY A 303 -13.99 19.46 -17.03
C GLY A 303 -14.08 20.02 -15.60
N GLN A 304 -14.96 19.50 -14.74
CA GLN A 304 -15.04 19.89 -13.33
C GLN A 304 -13.87 19.29 -12.54
N THR A 305 -13.11 20.12 -11.83
CA THR A 305 -12.22 19.65 -10.76
C THR A 305 -13.08 19.10 -9.63
N ILE A 306 -12.94 17.79 -9.36
CA ILE A 306 -13.68 17.07 -8.32
C ILE A 306 -12.88 16.91 -7.03
N PHE A 307 -11.56 17.08 -7.10
CA PHE A 307 -10.67 17.14 -5.94
C PHE A 307 -9.46 18.02 -6.25
N TYR A 308 -9.04 18.82 -5.28
CA TYR A 308 -7.82 19.61 -5.33
C TYR A 308 -7.24 19.80 -3.93
N ASP A 309 -5.94 19.54 -3.79
CA ASP A 309 -5.16 19.93 -2.62
C ASP A 309 -3.74 20.32 -3.04
N ASP A 310 -3.29 21.50 -2.61
CA ASP A 310 -1.91 21.98 -2.77
C ASP A 310 -1.19 22.18 -1.43
N PHE A 311 -1.80 21.68 -0.35
CA PHE A 311 -1.24 21.72 1.01
C PHE A 311 -0.85 23.15 1.45
N SER A 312 -1.52 24.19 0.92
CA SER A 312 -1.22 25.58 1.23
C SER A 312 -2.20 26.26 2.20
N GLU A 313 -3.33 25.62 2.48
CA GLU A 313 -4.39 26.11 3.38
C GLU A 313 -4.03 26.00 4.87
N SER A 314 -3.22 25.00 5.26
CA SER A 314 -2.88 24.68 6.65
C SER A 314 -1.44 24.14 6.80
N PRO A 315 -0.75 24.36 7.93
CA PRO A 315 0.47 23.62 8.29
C PRO A 315 0.21 22.16 8.67
N SER A 316 -1.05 21.73 8.77
CA SER A 316 -1.45 20.32 8.93
C SER A 316 -2.03 19.76 7.63
N ILE A 317 -2.01 18.44 7.49
CA ILE A 317 -2.81 17.73 6.48
C ILE A 317 -4.30 17.98 6.77
N ASP A 318 -5.10 18.25 5.75
CA ASP A 318 -6.54 18.45 5.90
C ASP A 318 -7.26 17.10 6.10
N GLN A 319 -7.77 16.89 7.31
CA GLN A 319 -8.52 15.69 7.70
C GLN A 319 -9.91 15.56 7.04
N TYR A 320 -10.42 16.61 6.38
CA TYR A 320 -11.63 16.54 5.56
C TYR A 320 -11.34 16.07 4.12
N LYS A 321 -10.09 16.22 3.66
CA LYS A 321 -9.60 15.70 2.37
C LYS A 321 -8.91 14.34 2.50
N TRP A 322 -8.27 14.04 3.63
CA TRP A 322 -7.39 12.87 3.80
C TRP A 322 -7.63 12.07 5.08
N THR A 323 -7.88 10.78 4.94
CA THR A 323 -7.88 9.80 6.04
C THR A 323 -6.50 9.14 6.16
N HIS A 324 -5.82 9.31 7.30
CA HIS A 324 -4.63 8.53 7.66
C HIS A 324 -4.98 7.04 7.85
N GLU A 325 -4.11 6.16 7.38
CA GLU A 325 -4.15 4.73 7.71
C GLU A 325 -3.36 4.45 8.99
N ALA A 326 -3.87 3.50 9.79
CA ALA A 326 -3.21 2.99 10.97
C ALA A 326 -3.18 1.46 10.85
N ILE A 327 -2.10 0.91 10.29
CA ILE A 327 -2.03 -0.52 9.93
C ILE A 327 -0.57 -0.99 9.85
N MET A 328 -0.34 -2.25 10.23
CA MET A 328 0.84 -3.03 9.88
C MET A 328 0.51 -3.88 8.64
N PRO A 329 1.07 -3.60 7.46
CA PRO A 329 0.69 -4.31 6.25
C PRO A 329 0.98 -5.82 6.29
N TRP A 330 0.13 -6.58 5.62
CA TRP A 330 0.22 -8.03 5.52
C TRP A 330 0.14 -8.48 4.06
N THR A 331 -0.84 -9.29 3.66
CA THR A 331 -0.96 -9.74 2.27
C THR A 331 -1.37 -8.61 1.31
N PRO A 332 -0.81 -8.56 0.08
CA PRO A 332 0.20 -9.47 -0.50
C PRO A 332 1.64 -8.92 -0.45
N ASP A 333 1.85 -7.65 -0.10
CA ASP A 333 3.14 -6.95 -0.25
C ASP A 333 4.06 -7.10 0.98
N TYR A 334 3.49 -7.30 2.18
CA TYR A 334 4.16 -7.57 3.46
C TYR A 334 5.21 -6.51 3.85
N GLU A 335 4.92 -5.23 3.62
CA GLU A 335 5.85 -4.12 3.85
C GLU A 335 6.37 -4.05 5.30
N PHE A 336 7.64 -3.72 5.52
CA PHE A 336 8.31 -3.76 6.83
C PHE A 336 8.07 -2.50 7.67
N VAL A 337 6.85 -1.98 7.61
CA VAL A 337 6.45 -0.65 8.08
C VAL A 337 5.21 -0.70 8.97
N VAL A 338 5.10 0.27 9.88
CA VAL A 338 3.87 0.60 10.59
C VAL A 338 3.37 1.94 10.07
N TYR A 339 2.18 1.95 9.47
CA TYR A 339 1.49 3.20 9.14
C TYR A 339 0.74 3.72 10.36
N THR A 340 0.87 5.01 10.61
CA THR A 340 0.20 5.72 11.70
C THR A 340 -0.03 7.19 11.33
N LYS A 341 -0.97 7.85 12.02
CA LYS A 341 -0.99 9.32 12.07
C LYS A 341 0.06 9.82 13.06
N ASN A 342 1.18 10.33 12.55
CA ASN A 342 2.27 10.88 13.35
C ASN A 342 2.90 12.07 12.61
N ASP A 343 2.91 13.25 13.24
CA ASP A 343 3.38 14.50 12.63
C ASP A 343 4.91 14.50 12.37
N THR A 344 5.64 13.49 12.88
CA THR A 344 7.06 13.26 12.53
C THR A 344 7.26 12.42 11.28
N THR A 345 6.25 11.65 10.82
CA THR A 345 6.31 10.85 9.58
C THR A 345 5.47 11.44 8.45
N SER A 346 4.40 12.17 8.74
CA SER A 346 3.62 12.94 7.75
C SER A 346 3.33 14.37 8.23
N TYR A 347 3.75 15.37 7.48
CA TYR A 347 3.53 16.79 7.81
C TYR A 347 3.48 17.68 6.57
N VAL A 348 2.94 18.89 6.72
CA VAL A 348 2.98 19.92 5.69
C VAL A 348 4.07 20.94 6.02
N LYS A 349 4.92 21.27 5.05
CA LYS A 349 6.00 22.26 5.20
C LYS A 349 6.21 22.99 3.87
N HIS A 350 6.32 24.32 3.90
CA HIS A 350 6.54 25.16 2.72
C HIS A 350 5.52 24.91 1.56
N LYS A 351 4.23 24.73 1.88
CA LYS A 351 3.16 24.37 0.92
C LYS A 351 3.42 23.05 0.16
N ARG A 352 3.90 22.04 0.89
CA ARG A 352 4.12 20.68 0.38
C ARG A 352 3.83 19.66 1.47
N LEU A 353 3.23 18.55 1.10
CA LEU A 353 3.16 17.35 1.94
C LEU A 353 4.50 16.61 1.90
N TYR A 354 5.01 16.23 3.07
CA TYR A 354 6.15 15.32 3.24
C TYR A 354 5.63 14.04 3.90
N ILE A 355 6.00 12.89 3.35
CA ILE A 355 5.84 11.57 3.99
C ILE A 355 7.23 10.93 4.06
N LYS A 356 7.73 10.59 5.25
CA LYS A 356 9.09 10.05 5.46
C LYS A 356 9.11 8.87 6.43
N PRO A 357 10.05 7.92 6.28
CA PRO A 357 10.24 6.84 7.25
C PRO A 357 11.04 7.31 8.46
N THR A 358 10.71 6.77 9.63
CA THR A 358 11.51 6.82 10.87
C THR A 358 11.66 5.41 11.44
N LEU A 359 12.53 5.19 12.44
CA LEU A 359 12.80 3.86 12.99
C LEU A 359 12.41 3.77 14.46
N PHE A 360 11.83 2.63 14.86
CA PHE A 360 11.58 2.32 16.27
C PHE A 360 12.87 1.92 17.01
N PRO A 361 12.93 2.06 18.35
CA PRO A 361 14.05 1.58 19.17
C PRO A 361 14.24 0.06 19.08
N ASP A 362 15.49 -0.42 19.07
CA ASP A 362 15.84 -1.84 18.88
C ASP A 362 15.18 -2.79 19.90
N ASP A 363 15.08 -2.36 21.17
CA ASP A 363 14.41 -3.13 22.21
C ASP A 363 12.89 -3.20 22.03
N PHE A 364 12.27 -2.14 21.50
CA PHE A 364 10.83 -2.14 21.19
C PHE A 364 10.55 -3.06 19.99
N VAL A 365 11.33 -2.94 18.92
CA VAL A 365 11.23 -3.79 17.72
C VAL A 365 11.31 -5.29 18.09
N LYS A 366 12.24 -5.66 18.98
CA LYS A 366 12.54 -7.05 19.34
C LYS A 366 11.68 -7.64 20.46
N ARG A 367 11.19 -6.83 21.41
CA ARG A 367 10.54 -7.31 22.65
C ARG A 367 9.31 -6.52 23.09
N GLY A 368 8.99 -5.41 22.41
CA GLY A 368 7.82 -4.58 22.73
C GLY A 368 6.50 -5.20 22.28
N THR A 369 5.40 -4.62 22.75
CA THR A 369 4.06 -4.82 22.20
C THR A 369 3.66 -3.56 21.44
N LEU A 370 3.09 -3.72 20.24
CA LEU A 370 2.41 -2.65 19.51
C LEU A 370 0.93 -3.04 19.35
N ASP A 371 0.03 -2.12 19.68
CA ASP A 371 -1.41 -2.24 19.51
C ASP A 371 -1.91 -0.89 18.95
N LEU A 372 -2.65 -0.90 17.83
CA LEU A 372 -3.03 0.31 17.10
C LEU A 372 -4.46 0.72 17.48
N GLU A 373 -4.59 1.66 18.41
CA GLU A 373 -5.88 2.11 18.98
C GLU A 373 -6.94 2.52 17.94
N SER A 374 -6.50 3.07 16.81
CA SER A 374 -7.35 3.51 15.69
C SER A 374 -7.15 2.67 14.43
N CYS A 375 -6.86 1.37 14.57
CA CYS A 375 -6.49 0.49 13.47
C CYS A 375 -7.49 0.53 12.29
N THR A 376 -6.98 0.70 11.08
CA THR A 376 -7.76 0.68 9.83
C THR A 376 -7.73 -0.67 9.11
N GLY A 377 -6.95 -1.63 9.61
CA GLY A 377 -6.93 -3.03 9.18
C GLY A 377 -7.92 -3.92 9.93
N LEU A 378 -7.73 -5.23 9.84
CA LEU A 378 -8.57 -6.21 10.52
C LEU A 378 -8.29 -6.27 12.02
N LEU A 379 -9.25 -5.81 12.82
CA LEU A 379 -9.21 -5.85 14.28
C LEU A 379 -8.90 -7.26 14.81
N HIS A 380 -8.07 -7.30 15.86
CA HIS A 380 -7.55 -8.52 16.50
C HIS A 380 -6.67 -9.42 15.61
N SER A 381 -6.12 -8.89 14.50
CA SER A 381 -5.08 -9.55 13.71
C SER A 381 -3.71 -8.86 13.85
N GLU A 382 -2.67 -9.45 13.23
CA GLU A 382 -1.34 -8.83 13.15
C GLU A 382 -1.34 -7.49 12.39
N GLU A 383 -2.39 -7.16 11.64
CA GLU A 383 -2.55 -5.83 11.03
C GLU A 383 -2.71 -4.71 12.06
N CYS A 384 -3.21 -5.04 13.26
CA CYS A 384 -3.51 -4.09 14.33
C CYS A 384 -2.64 -4.28 15.58
N ARG A 385 -2.26 -5.53 15.92
CA ARG A 385 -1.51 -5.82 17.14
C ARG A 385 -0.42 -6.86 16.90
N ARG A 386 0.82 -6.55 17.27
CA ARG A 386 1.98 -7.46 17.18
C ARG A 386 2.83 -7.40 18.45
N GLN A 387 3.48 -8.52 18.78
CA GLN A 387 4.41 -8.65 19.89
C GLN A 387 5.77 -9.08 19.34
N GLY A 388 6.83 -8.34 19.67
CA GLY A 388 8.19 -8.73 19.31
C GLY A 388 8.63 -9.98 20.07
N ALA A 389 9.02 -11.04 19.34
CA ALA A 389 9.55 -12.28 19.90
C ALA A 389 10.54 -12.97 18.93
N THR A 390 11.77 -13.18 19.39
CA THR A 390 12.83 -13.90 18.65
C THR A 390 13.11 -13.32 17.25
N PHE A 391 12.56 -13.89 16.18
CA PHE A 391 12.67 -13.39 14.80
C PHE A 391 11.37 -12.74 14.29
N ASN A 392 10.25 -12.96 14.98
CA ASN A 392 8.98 -12.30 14.72
C ASN A 392 9.02 -10.92 15.39
N ILE A 393 9.70 -9.97 14.75
CA ILE A 393 9.81 -8.59 15.24
C ILE A 393 8.59 -7.76 14.83
N ILE A 394 8.32 -6.68 15.59
CA ILE A 394 7.42 -5.60 15.16
C ILE A 394 8.03 -4.94 13.90
N PRO A 395 7.23 -4.48 12.91
CA PRO A 395 7.77 -3.84 11.72
C PRO A 395 8.63 -2.63 12.12
N PRO A 396 9.93 -2.60 11.78
CA PRO A 396 10.88 -1.72 12.44
C PRO A 396 10.79 -0.25 12.01
N VAL A 397 10.14 0.02 10.87
CA VAL A 397 9.97 1.36 10.31
C VAL A 397 8.60 1.91 10.71
N GLN A 398 8.54 3.16 11.15
CA GLN A 398 7.29 3.93 11.23
C GLN A 398 7.20 4.85 10.01
N SER A 399 6.03 4.94 9.40
CA SER A 399 5.75 5.82 8.26
C SER A 399 4.30 6.32 8.33
N ALA A 400 3.80 6.87 7.23
CA ALA A 400 2.40 7.23 7.07
C ALA A 400 1.91 6.88 5.66
N ARG A 401 0.61 6.57 5.58
CA ARG A 401 -0.17 6.43 4.36
C ARG A 401 -1.45 7.21 4.58
N ILE A 402 -1.85 8.04 3.61
CA ILE A 402 -3.07 8.84 3.62
C ILE A 402 -3.89 8.54 2.37
N THR A 403 -5.21 8.61 2.51
CA THR A 403 -6.14 8.16 1.48
C THR A 403 -7.29 9.15 1.33
N THR A 404 -7.82 9.33 0.11
CA THR A 404 -9.06 10.09 -0.09
C THR A 404 -10.31 9.25 0.20
N LYS A 405 -10.18 8.04 0.75
CA LYS A 405 -11.25 7.03 0.75
C LYS A 405 -12.57 7.51 1.36
N ASP A 406 -12.54 8.44 2.32
CA ASP A 406 -13.73 8.98 3.01
C ASP A 406 -14.09 10.41 2.60
N SER A 407 -13.32 11.03 1.70
CA SER A 407 -13.56 12.36 1.10
C SER A 407 -13.96 12.28 -0.39
N LEU A 408 -13.28 11.42 -1.16
CA LEU A 408 -13.45 11.21 -2.60
C LEU A 408 -13.23 9.73 -2.98
N SER A 409 -14.28 9.13 -3.56
CA SER A 409 -14.15 7.96 -4.43
C SER A 409 -14.78 8.29 -5.79
N PHE A 410 -14.14 7.87 -6.87
CA PHE A 410 -14.55 8.20 -8.23
C PHE A 410 -14.24 7.06 -9.22
N LYS A 411 -14.94 7.06 -10.34
CA LYS A 411 -14.74 6.14 -11.46
C LYS A 411 -14.53 6.95 -12.72
N TYR A 412 -13.39 6.74 -13.40
CA TYR A 412 -12.91 7.50 -14.56
C TYR A 412 -12.59 8.97 -14.26
N GLY A 413 -11.61 9.54 -14.94
CA GLY A 413 -11.16 10.91 -14.74
C GLY A 413 -9.70 11.12 -15.15
N ARG A 414 -9.25 12.38 -15.09
CA ARG A 414 -7.83 12.74 -15.16
C ARG A 414 -7.33 13.02 -13.76
N ILE A 415 -6.25 12.35 -13.37
CA ILE A 415 -5.50 12.58 -12.13
C ILE A 415 -4.18 13.25 -12.52
N ASP A 416 -3.81 14.32 -11.82
CA ASP A 416 -2.51 14.98 -11.91
C ASP A 416 -1.91 15.10 -10.51
N ILE A 417 -0.73 14.52 -10.29
CA ILE A 417 -0.01 14.55 -9.01
C ILE A 417 1.39 15.11 -9.26
N ARG A 418 1.71 16.24 -8.64
CA ARG A 418 3.03 16.86 -8.73
C ARG A 418 3.89 16.48 -7.53
N ALA A 419 4.90 15.63 -7.75
CA ALA A 419 5.68 15.04 -6.66
C ALA A 419 7.18 14.90 -7.02
N LYS A 420 8.01 14.83 -5.97
CA LYS A 420 9.42 14.42 -6.02
C LYS A 420 9.53 13.10 -5.24
N LEU A 421 10.01 12.05 -5.90
CA LEU A 421 10.10 10.72 -5.29
C LEU A 421 11.25 10.65 -4.26
N PRO A 422 11.17 9.78 -3.24
CA PRO A 422 12.24 9.59 -2.27
C PRO A 422 13.44 8.86 -2.87
N VAL A 423 14.60 9.04 -2.26
CA VAL A 423 15.83 8.23 -2.43
C VAL A 423 16.33 7.74 -1.07
N GLY A 424 16.89 6.54 -1.03
CA GLY A 424 17.29 5.80 0.16
C GLY A 424 17.00 4.31 -0.03
N ASP A 425 17.93 3.46 0.36
CA ASP A 425 17.85 2.01 0.13
C ASP A 425 16.58 1.41 0.73
N TRP A 426 15.93 0.52 -0.02
CA TRP A 426 14.74 -0.25 0.37
C TRP A 426 13.44 0.56 0.56
N ILE A 427 13.42 1.86 0.27
CA ILE A 427 12.20 2.68 0.28
C ILE A 427 11.37 2.46 -1.00
N VAL A 428 10.03 2.50 -0.89
CA VAL A 428 9.10 2.57 -2.04
C VAL A 428 8.09 3.71 -1.82
N PRO A 429 7.99 4.70 -2.73
CA PRO A 429 6.91 5.68 -2.71
C PRO A 429 5.59 5.05 -3.13
N GLU A 430 4.52 5.48 -2.49
CA GLU A 430 3.16 5.03 -2.79
C GLU A 430 2.38 6.19 -3.42
N ILE A 431 2.13 6.09 -4.73
CA ILE A 431 1.24 6.99 -5.48
C ILE A 431 0.33 6.11 -6.33
N TRP A 432 -0.84 5.76 -5.78
CA TRP A 432 -1.71 4.74 -6.36
C TRP A 432 -3.18 5.19 -6.42
N LEU A 433 -3.97 4.47 -7.23
CA LEU A 433 -5.40 4.33 -7.03
C LEU A 433 -5.71 2.96 -6.44
N GLU A 434 -6.54 2.92 -5.39
CA GLU A 434 -7.02 1.70 -4.74
C GLU A 434 -8.57 1.61 -4.73
N PRO A 435 -9.14 0.41 -4.85
CA PRO A 435 -10.58 0.24 -5.08
C PRO A 435 -11.38 0.54 -3.80
N LYS A 436 -12.42 1.38 -3.90
CA LYS A 436 -13.31 1.72 -2.77
C LYS A 436 -14.11 0.51 -2.28
N ARG A 437 -14.31 -0.49 -3.15
CA ARG A 437 -14.99 -1.76 -2.84
C ARG A 437 -14.25 -2.93 -3.49
N LYS A 438 -14.18 -4.05 -2.78
CA LYS A 438 -13.50 -5.29 -3.22
C LYS A 438 -14.39 -6.13 -4.15
N ASP A 439 -14.99 -5.49 -5.16
CA ASP A 439 -16.08 -6.02 -6.00
C ASP A 439 -15.69 -7.26 -6.85
N TYR A 440 -14.40 -7.44 -7.15
CA TYR A 440 -13.87 -8.60 -7.88
C TYR A 440 -13.16 -9.61 -6.97
N GLY A 441 -13.10 -9.35 -5.65
CA GLY A 441 -12.40 -10.19 -4.68
C GLY A 441 -11.44 -9.41 -3.79
N SER A 442 -11.07 -10.04 -2.67
CA SER A 442 -10.47 -9.38 -1.51
C SER A 442 -8.95 -9.51 -1.38
N GLY A 443 -8.36 -10.58 -1.91
CA GLY A 443 -6.92 -10.85 -1.91
C GLY A 443 -6.27 -10.57 -3.27
N ALA A 444 -4.93 -10.71 -3.32
CA ALA A 444 -4.13 -10.79 -4.55
C ALA A 444 -4.25 -9.65 -5.59
N PHE A 445 -4.84 -8.50 -5.22
CA PHE A 445 -5.30 -7.47 -6.16
C PHE A 445 -6.37 -7.95 -7.15
N ALA A 446 -7.31 -8.81 -6.73
CA ALA A 446 -8.44 -9.21 -7.57
C ALA A 446 -9.30 -8.00 -7.97
N SER A 447 -9.48 -7.02 -7.09
CA SER A 447 -10.10 -5.72 -7.41
C SER A 447 -9.11 -4.66 -7.94
N GLY A 448 -7.87 -5.05 -8.23
CA GLY A 448 -6.83 -4.22 -8.84
C GLY A 448 -6.16 -3.19 -7.93
N ARG A 449 -5.03 -2.65 -8.40
CA ARG A 449 -4.40 -1.41 -7.92
C ARG A 449 -3.75 -0.71 -9.12
N VAL A 450 -3.91 0.61 -9.25
CA VAL A 450 -3.23 1.39 -10.32
C VAL A 450 -2.00 2.07 -9.73
N ARG A 451 -0.83 1.87 -10.33
CA ARG A 451 0.45 2.49 -9.96
C ARG A 451 0.63 3.75 -10.81
N ILE A 452 0.30 4.94 -10.27
CA ILE A 452 0.41 6.21 -10.99
C ILE A 452 1.89 6.57 -11.17
N ALA A 453 2.69 6.40 -10.12
CA ALA A 453 4.13 6.55 -10.16
C ALA A 453 4.81 5.79 -9.02
N MET A 454 5.83 5.00 -9.33
CA MET A 454 6.73 4.39 -8.35
C MET A 454 8.14 4.29 -8.94
N ALA A 455 9.16 4.59 -8.14
CA ALA A 455 10.55 4.27 -8.43
C ALA A 455 11.18 3.78 -7.12
N ARG A 456 12.02 2.74 -7.16
CA ARG A 456 12.66 2.21 -5.94
C ARG A 456 13.59 3.27 -5.33
N GLY A 457 13.65 3.35 -4.01
CA GLY A 457 14.41 4.38 -3.32
C GLY A 457 15.93 4.27 -3.50
N ASN A 458 16.48 3.07 -3.66
CA ASN A 458 17.90 2.85 -3.93
C ASN A 458 18.36 3.68 -5.15
N GLU A 459 19.38 4.55 -5.04
CA GLU A 459 19.79 5.42 -6.17
C GLU A 459 20.22 4.62 -7.41
N ILE A 460 20.83 3.46 -7.18
CA ILE A 460 21.05 2.38 -8.14
C ILE A 460 20.63 1.08 -7.44
N LEU A 461 19.90 0.21 -8.14
CA LEU A 461 19.64 -1.16 -7.68
C LEU A 461 19.89 -2.12 -8.84
N GLU A 462 20.98 -2.88 -8.79
CA GLU A 462 21.34 -3.82 -9.84
C GLU A 462 20.59 -5.16 -9.68
N TYR A 463 19.96 -5.62 -10.75
CA TYR A 463 19.33 -6.94 -10.88
C TYR A 463 19.37 -7.39 -12.36
N ASP A 464 19.73 -8.65 -12.64
CA ASP A 464 19.90 -9.19 -14.01
C ASP A 464 20.77 -8.30 -14.92
N GLY A 465 21.82 -7.68 -14.36
CA GLY A 465 22.72 -6.76 -15.08
C GLY A 465 22.08 -5.43 -15.49
N ARG A 466 20.97 -5.02 -14.86
CA ARG A 466 20.23 -3.77 -15.14
C ARG A 466 20.00 -2.97 -13.85
N ASP A 467 19.94 -1.65 -13.99
CA ASP A 467 19.48 -0.76 -12.91
C ASP A 467 17.94 -0.74 -12.89
N ILE A 468 17.36 -1.19 -11.78
CA ILE A 468 15.92 -1.14 -11.48
C ILE A 468 15.63 -0.18 -10.30
N GLY A 469 16.62 0.63 -9.91
CA GLY A 469 16.59 1.60 -8.81
C GLY A 469 15.84 2.89 -9.16
N ASN A 470 16.20 3.99 -8.52
CA ASN A 470 15.50 5.28 -8.65
C ASN A 470 15.63 5.94 -10.03
N ARG A 471 16.47 5.40 -10.91
CA ARG A 471 16.49 5.78 -12.34
C ARG A 471 15.27 5.24 -13.09
N GLN A 472 14.67 4.16 -12.62
CA GLN A 472 13.58 3.48 -13.28
C GLN A 472 12.23 3.86 -12.64
N LEU A 473 11.40 4.58 -13.39
CA LEU A 473 10.01 4.83 -13.04
C LEU A 473 9.14 3.72 -13.62
N GLU A 474 8.33 3.11 -12.76
CA GLU A 474 7.26 2.19 -13.08
C GLU A 474 5.91 2.90 -12.95
N VAL A 475 5.11 2.86 -14.02
CA VAL A 475 3.69 3.24 -14.02
C VAL A 475 2.88 2.09 -14.60
N GLY A 476 1.68 1.79 -14.08
CA GLY A 476 1.00 0.57 -14.51
C GLY A 476 -0.20 0.13 -13.68
N ILE A 477 -0.50 -1.16 -13.76
CA ILE A 477 -1.52 -1.85 -12.96
C ILE A 477 -0.94 -3.09 -12.29
N LEU A 478 -1.47 -3.42 -11.12
CA LEU A 478 -1.35 -4.73 -10.48
C LEU A 478 -2.74 -5.38 -10.43
N MET A 479 -2.80 -6.68 -10.74
CA MET A 479 -4.01 -7.50 -10.67
C MET A 479 -3.63 -8.96 -10.38
N GLY A 480 -4.51 -9.73 -9.74
CA GLY A 480 -4.22 -11.13 -9.43
C GLY A 480 -5.30 -11.88 -8.67
N VAL A 481 -5.17 -13.21 -8.66
CA VAL A 481 -6.08 -14.15 -7.99
C VAL A 481 -5.26 -15.27 -7.35
N GLY A 482 -5.49 -15.54 -6.05
CA GLY A 482 -4.68 -16.49 -5.29
C GLY A 482 -3.22 -16.05 -5.22
N GLU A 483 -2.30 -16.92 -5.63
CA GLU A 483 -0.86 -16.61 -5.71
C GLU A 483 -0.47 -15.93 -7.04
N ASN A 484 -1.36 -15.97 -8.05
CA ASN A 484 -1.10 -15.44 -9.38
C ASN A 484 -1.30 -13.92 -9.43
N ILE A 485 -0.28 -13.17 -9.02
CA ILE A 485 -0.24 -11.70 -9.12
C ILE A 485 0.64 -11.28 -10.30
N ARG A 486 0.08 -10.51 -11.24
CA ARG A 486 0.79 -9.95 -12.40
C ARG A 486 0.70 -8.43 -12.40
N ALA A 487 1.74 -7.81 -12.95
CA ALA A 487 1.76 -6.38 -13.23
C ALA A 487 1.84 -6.15 -14.74
N ARG A 488 1.13 -5.15 -15.25
CA ARG A 488 1.33 -4.62 -16.60
C ARG A 488 1.93 -3.23 -16.45
N THR A 489 3.26 -3.18 -16.52
CA THR A 489 4.07 -2.01 -16.20
C THR A 489 4.64 -1.37 -17.47
N ILE A 490 4.53 -0.05 -17.55
CA ILE A 490 5.25 0.83 -18.45
C ILE A 490 6.48 1.34 -17.70
N ILE A 491 7.65 1.28 -18.34
CA ILE A 491 8.94 1.65 -17.75
C ILE A 491 9.48 2.94 -18.39
N ARG A 492 10.09 3.80 -17.58
CA ARG A 492 10.80 5.03 -18.00
C ARG A 492 12.10 5.21 -17.23
N ASP A 493 13.23 5.14 -17.93
CA ASP A 493 14.55 5.37 -17.34
C ASP A 493 14.97 6.85 -17.43
N LYS A 494 15.52 7.39 -16.34
CA LYS A 494 16.02 8.76 -16.21
C LYS A 494 17.41 8.75 -15.56
N ALA A 495 18.42 9.17 -16.31
CA ALA A 495 19.84 8.94 -15.96
C ALA A 495 20.29 9.55 -14.62
N ASP A 496 19.68 10.65 -14.18
CA ASP A 496 19.96 11.30 -12.90
C ASP A 496 18.98 10.89 -11.78
N GLY A 497 17.96 10.08 -12.07
CA GLY A 497 16.96 9.59 -11.10
C GLY A 497 15.71 10.47 -10.98
N TRP A 498 14.60 9.86 -10.55
CA TRP A 498 13.30 10.52 -10.36
C TRP A 498 13.18 11.28 -9.02
N TRP A 499 14.19 11.14 -8.15
CA TRP A 499 14.27 11.81 -6.84
C TRP A 499 14.76 13.26 -6.86
N ARG A 500 15.41 13.71 -7.94
CA ARG A 500 16.12 15.01 -7.95
C ARG A 500 15.22 16.22 -8.21
N SER A 501 14.03 16.01 -8.79
CA SER A 501 13.17 17.08 -9.31
C SER A 501 11.69 16.76 -9.11
N PHE A 502 10.85 17.81 -9.02
CA PHE A 502 9.39 17.65 -8.98
C PHE A 502 8.84 17.44 -10.39
N HIS A 503 8.19 16.30 -10.59
CA HIS A 503 7.58 15.86 -11.85
C HIS A 503 6.05 15.84 -11.73
N ASN A 504 5.36 16.04 -12.86
CA ASN A 504 3.91 15.85 -12.95
C ASN A 504 3.62 14.43 -13.43
N TYR A 505 3.13 13.58 -12.54
CA TYR A 505 2.66 12.24 -12.86
C TYR A 505 1.16 12.30 -13.13
N SER A 506 0.75 11.95 -14.35
CA SER A 506 -0.64 12.07 -14.79
C SER A 506 -1.21 10.73 -15.25
N LEU A 507 -2.46 10.46 -14.87
CA LEU A 507 -3.25 9.32 -15.34
C LEU A 507 -4.54 9.84 -15.98
N ILE A 508 -4.78 9.47 -17.23
CA ILE A 508 -6.07 9.63 -17.91
C ILE A 508 -6.75 8.26 -17.93
N TRP A 509 -7.83 8.12 -17.15
CA TRP A 509 -8.59 6.89 -16.96
C TRP A 509 -10.00 7.06 -17.54
N THR A 510 -10.36 6.22 -18.50
CA THR A 510 -11.65 6.23 -19.21
C THR A 510 -12.27 4.83 -19.19
N PRO A 511 -13.54 4.62 -19.61
CA PRO A 511 -14.16 3.29 -19.69
C PRO A 511 -13.38 2.25 -20.52
N ASP A 512 -12.53 2.71 -21.43
CA ASP A 512 -11.82 1.88 -22.41
C ASP A 512 -10.30 1.89 -22.21
N ASN A 513 -9.75 2.72 -21.30
CA ASN A 513 -8.30 2.93 -21.23
C ASN A 513 -7.76 3.45 -19.88
N LEU A 514 -6.49 3.14 -19.64
CA LEU A 514 -5.60 3.69 -18.62
C LEU A 514 -4.34 4.19 -19.32
N GLN A 515 -4.19 5.52 -19.40
CA GLN A 515 -3.11 6.19 -20.12
C GLN A 515 -2.25 7.03 -19.17
N PHE A 516 -0.94 6.83 -19.22
CA PHE A 516 0.00 7.46 -18.30
C PHE A 516 0.86 8.49 -19.02
N LEU A 517 1.12 9.63 -18.38
CA LEU A 517 1.98 10.70 -18.87
C LEU A 517 2.90 11.18 -17.74
N VAL A 518 4.09 11.66 -18.11
CA VAL A 518 5.04 12.27 -17.18
C VAL A 518 5.49 13.62 -17.74
N ASP A 519 5.37 14.68 -16.95
CA ASP A 519 5.59 16.08 -17.37
C ASP A 519 4.79 16.48 -18.63
N GLY A 520 3.64 15.85 -18.84
CA GLY A 520 2.79 16.03 -20.03
C GLY A 520 3.31 15.33 -21.30
N GLN A 521 4.39 14.56 -21.20
CA GLN A 521 5.01 13.83 -22.32
C GLN A 521 4.75 12.32 -22.23
N HIS A 522 5.07 11.61 -23.33
CA HIS A 522 5.10 10.14 -23.43
C HIS A 522 3.84 9.40 -22.96
N GLN A 523 2.69 9.81 -23.51
CA GLN A 523 1.38 9.18 -23.34
C GLN A 523 1.38 7.73 -23.87
N GLU A 524 1.34 6.75 -22.97
CA GLU A 524 1.25 5.33 -23.32
C GLU A 524 0.01 4.66 -22.69
N SER A 525 -0.53 3.68 -23.42
CA SER A 525 -1.83 3.04 -23.21
C SER A 525 -1.64 1.61 -22.71
N LEU A 526 -2.18 1.27 -21.55
CA LEU A 526 -2.17 -0.14 -21.10
C LEU A 526 -3.20 -1.00 -21.84
N ALA A 527 -4.36 -0.44 -22.17
CA ALA A 527 -5.42 -1.13 -22.90
C ALA A 527 -5.11 -1.22 -24.40
N SER A 528 -5.72 -2.20 -25.07
CA SER A 528 -5.67 -2.40 -26.52
C SER A 528 -7.07 -2.71 -27.05
N PRO A 529 -7.51 -2.14 -28.20
CA PRO A 529 -8.85 -2.35 -28.73
C PRO A 529 -9.25 -3.82 -28.84
N GLY A 530 -10.44 -4.16 -28.34
CA GLY A 530 -11.01 -5.52 -28.40
C GLY A 530 -10.31 -6.57 -27.52
N SER A 531 -9.24 -6.22 -26.79
CA SER A 531 -8.50 -7.16 -25.93
C SER A 531 -8.72 -6.83 -24.45
N PRO A 532 -9.28 -7.75 -23.64
CA PRO A 532 -9.48 -7.48 -22.22
C PRO A 532 -8.15 -7.44 -21.46
N LEU A 533 -8.08 -6.56 -20.47
CA LEU A 533 -6.86 -6.12 -19.81
C LEU A 533 -6.15 -7.22 -19.01
N TYR A 534 -6.87 -8.23 -18.52
CA TYR A 534 -6.25 -9.41 -17.86
C TYR A 534 -5.35 -10.20 -18.81
N ARG A 535 -5.78 -10.42 -20.07
CA ARG A 535 -4.94 -11.07 -21.10
C ARG A 535 -3.70 -10.22 -21.41
N LEU A 536 -3.87 -8.90 -21.46
CA LEU A 536 -2.77 -7.96 -21.69
C LEU A 536 -1.80 -7.91 -20.49
N ALA A 537 -2.24 -8.26 -19.28
CA ALA A 537 -1.38 -8.49 -18.12
C ALA A 537 -0.81 -9.92 -18.04
N GLY A 538 -1.12 -10.78 -19.01
CA GLY A 538 -0.56 -12.13 -19.13
C GLY A 538 -1.35 -13.23 -18.42
N PHE A 539 -2.61 -12.99 -18.03
CA PHE A 539 -3.51 -14.05 -17.57
C PHE A 539 -4.14 -14.80 -18.75
N ASP A 540 -4.27 -16.12 -18.61
CA ASP A 540 -5.13 -16.96 -19.44
C ASP A 540 -6.63 -16.75 -19.12
N GLU A 541 -7.52 -17.52 -19.77
CA GLU A 541 -8.97 -17.41 -19.59
C GLU A 541 -9.48 -18.07 -18.29
N GLU A 542 -8.74 -19.01 -17.68
CA GLU A 542 -9.15 -19.68 -16.44
C GLU A 542 -8.88 -18.78 -15.23
N LEU A 543 -7.66 -18.24 -15.13
CA LEU A 543 -7.32 -17.18 -14.17
C LEU A 543 -8.02 -15.86 -14.50
N GLY A 544 -8.43 -15.66 -15.76
CA GLY A 544 -9.17 -14.48 -16.23
C GLY A 544 -10.65 -14.46 -15.85
N GLU A 545 -11.24 -15.58 -15.43
CA GLU A 545 -12.68 -15.73 -15.15
C GLU A 545 -13.22 -14.66 -14.19
N THR A 546 -12.46 -14.31 -13.16
CA THR A 546 -12.78 -13.25 -12.19
C THR A 546 -13.13 -11.92 -12.85
N TRP A 547 -12.46 -11.55 -13.94
CA TRP A 547 -12.66 -10.27 -14.64
C TRP A 547 -13.51 -10.38 -15.90
N ARG A 548 -13.78 -11.59 -16.41
CA ARG A 548 -14.51 -11.84 -17.66
C ARG A 548 -15.95 -11.28 -17.66
N HIS A 549 -16.54 -11.06 -16.49
CA HIS A 549 -17.87 -10.47 -16.33
C HIS A 549 -17.89 -8.93 -16.23
N GLY A 550 -16.72 -8.28 -16.23
CA GLY A 550 -16.60 -6.83 -16.25
C GLY A 550 -16.46 -6.24 -17.66
N SER A 551 -16.03 -4.99 -17.73
CA SER A 551 -15.61 -4.32 -18.97
C SER A 551 -14.25 -4.84 -19.47
N LEU A 552 -13.81 -4.38 -20.65
CA LEU A 552 -12.48 -4.68 -21.18
C LEU A 552 -11.34 -4.21 -20.28
N ILE A 553 -11.55 -3.26 -19.36
CA ILE A 553 -10.53 -2.80 -18.39
C ILE A 553 -10.78 -3.28 -16.96
N ALA A 554 -11.66 -4.25 -16.74
CA ALA A 554 -11.87 -4.85 -15.42
C ALA A 554 -10.53 -5.32 -14.80
N PRO A 555 -10.28 -5.06 -13.50
CA PRO A 555 -11.22 -4.55 -12.48
C PRO A 555 -11.37 -3.01 -12.43
N PHE A 556 -10.72 -2.25 -13.30
CA PHE A 556 -10.66 -0.78 -13.27
C PHE A 556 -11.90 -0.09 -13.87
N ASP A 557 -13.08 -0.67 -13.61
CA ASP A 557 -14.41 -0.17 -13.99
C ASP A 557 -15.35 0.02 -12.79
N LYS A 558 -14.75 0.10 -11.60
CA LYS A 558 -15.37 0.38 -10.30
C LYS A 558 -14.87 1.71 -9.76
N GLU A 559 -15.34 2.10 -8.59
CA GLU A 559 -14.84 3.31 -7.92
C GLU A 559 -13.51 3.05 -7.22
N PHE A 560 -12.56 3.98 -7.39
CA PHE A 560 -11.27 4.00 -6.74
C PHE A 560 -11.10 5.30 -5.93
N TYR A 561 -10.12 5.34 -5.03
CA TYR A 561 -9.68 6.52 -4.28
C TYR A 561 -8.16 6.68 -4.43
N VAL A 562 -7.63 7.88 -4.14
CA VAL A 562 -6.18 8.14 -4.21
C VAL A 562 -5.53 7.70 -2.90
N THR A 563 -4.41 6.97 -2.99
CA THR A 563 -3.52 6.62 -1.87
C THR A 563 -2.16 7.28 -2.06
N LEU A 564 -1.70 8.02 -1.06
CA LEU A 564 -0.35 8.56 -0.94
C LEU A 564 0.36 7.99 0.29
N GLY A 565 1.62 7.58 0.17
CA GLY A 565 2.35 6.97 1.29
C GLY A 565 3.81 6.69 0.98
N LEU A 566 4.49 6.01 1.90
CA LEU A 566 5.87 5.58 1.73
C LEU A 566 6.09 4.28 2.51
N SER A 567 6.36 3.19 1.80
CA SER A 567 6.65 1.88 2.38
C SER A 567 8.15 1.60 2.39
N VAL A 568 8.56 0.55 3.10
CA VAL A 568 9.95 0.08 3.15
C VAL A 568 10.01 -1.44 3.14
N GLY A 569 10.94 -2.02 2.39
CA GLY A 569 11.18 -3.46 2.32
C GLY A 569 10.03 -4.22 1.68
N GLY A 570 9.54 -5.26 2.36
CA GLY A 570 8.46 -6.12 1.85
C GLY A 570 8.95 -7.22 0.91
N MET A 571 8.00 -8.02 0.40
CA MET A 571 8.26 -9.30 -0.25
C MET A 571 8.09 -9.28 -1.78
N ARG A 572 7.80 -8.10 -2.37
CA ARG A 572 7.36 -7.99 -3.77
C ARG A 572 8.10 -6.97 -4.62
N ASP A 573 8.30 -5.74 -4.14
CA ASP A 573 8.93 -4.69 -4.96
C ASP A 573 10.44 -4.89 -5.18
N PHE A 574 11.12 -5.60 -4.27
CA PHE A 574 12.54 -5.91 -4.37
C PHE A 574 12.74 -7.38 -4.76
N PRO A 575 13.30 -7.69 -5.95
CA PRO A 575 13.71 -9.05 -6.30
C PRO A 575 14.71 -9.62 -5.30
N ASP A 576 14.89 -10.95 -5.26
CA ASP A 576 16.03 -11.53 -4.53
C ASP A 576 17.32 -11.34 -5.33
N GLU A 577 18.47 -11.48 -4.67
CA GLU A 577 19.83 -11.35 -5.25
C GLU A 577 20.21 -9.95 -5.80
N CYS A 578 19.29 -8.96 -5.78
CA CYS A 578 19.58 -7.58 -6.18
C CYS A 578 20.54 -6.85 -5.22
N ARG A 579 21.28 -5.87 -5.74
CA ARG A 579 22.37 -5.18 -5.04
C ARG A 579 22.25 -3.66 -5.12
N SER A 580 22.42 -2.94 -4.02
CA SER A 580 22.40 -1.47 -4.05
C SER A 580 23.74 -0.88 -4.53
N ALA A 581 23.79 0.45 -4.71
CA ALA A 581 24.87 1.17 -5.41
C ALA A 581 26.31 0.96 -4.88
N ASN A 582 26.48 0.39 -3.68
CA ASN A 582 27.76 0.04 -3.07
C ASN A 582 28.15 -1.45 -3.24
N GLY A 583 27.39 -2.22 -4.01
CA GLY A 583 27.54 -3.67 -4.21
C GLY A 583 26.92 -4.54 -3.11
N HIS A 584 26.34 -3.93 -2.07
CA HIS A 584 25.71 -4.64 -0.96
C HIS A 584 24.45 -5.37 -1.40
N GLU A 585 24.32 -6.62 -0.99
CA GLU A 585 23.18 -7.47 -1.35
C GLU A 585 21.94 -7.12 -0.52
N LYS A 586 20.76 -7.28 -1.10
CA LYS A 586 19.49 -7.22 -0.37
C LYS A 586 19.54 -8.13 0.88
N PRO A 587 19.40 -7.60 2.11
CA PRO A 587 19.62 -8.37 3.33
C PRO A 587 18.50 -9.35 3.69
N TRP A 588 17.53 -9.60 2.81
CA TRP A 588 16.48 -10.60 3.00
C TRP A 588 16.12 -11.30 1.69
N ARG A 589 15.59 -12.52 1.81
CA ARG A 589 14.92 -13.23 0.71
C ARG A 589 13.40 -13.09 0.83
N ASN A 590 12.71 -13.00 -0.29
CA ASN A 590 11.26 -12.91 -0.33
C ASN A 590 10.62 -14.18 0.24
N MET A 591 9.50 -14.02 0.95
CA MET A 591 8.77 -15.08 1.69
C MET A 591 9.58 -15.83 2.77
N ALA A 592 10.83 -15.43 3.06
CA ALA A 592 11.63 -16.07 4.10
C ALA A 592 11.15 -15.67 5.51
N VAL A 593 10.97 -16.65 6.41
CA VAL A 593 10.43 -16.46 7.77
C VAL A 593 11.19 -15.41 8.60
N LYS A 594 12.49 -15.21 8.34
CA LYS A 594 13.34 -14.23 9.03
C LYS A 594 13.50 -12.88 8.31
N ALA A 595 12.85 -12.68 7.15
CA ALA A 595 13.16 -11.57 6.24
C ALA A 595 13.16 -10.18 6.90
N MET A 596 12.11 -9.87 7.67
CA MET A 596 11.97 -8.59 8.38
C MET A 596 13.09 -8.41 9.45
N ALA A 597 13.49 -9.50 10.12
CA ALA A 597 14.57 -9.48 11.10
C ALA A 597 15.94 -9.29 10.44
N SER A 598 16.24 -9.99 9.35
CA SER A 598 17.51 -9.84 8.62
C SER A 598 17.64 -8.46 7.99
N PHE A 599 16.55 -7.89 7.46
CA PHE A 599 16.47 -6.48 7.08
C PHE A 599 16.82 -5.54 8.25
N TRP A 600 16.28 -5.80 9.45
CA TRP A 600 16.55 -4.98 10.63
C TRP A 600 17.99 -5.10 11.16
N GLU A 601 18.58 -6.29 11.11
CA GLU A 601 19.95 -6.56 11.55
C GLU A 601 20.97 -5.80 10.69
N ASP A 602 20.75 -5.72 9.38
CA ASP A 602 21.61 -5.06 8.40
C ASP A 602 21.62 -3.52 8.46
N ARG A 603 20.63 -2.90 9.14
CA ARG A 603 20.31 -1.47 9.08
C ARG A 603 21.46 -0.48 9.19
N ARG A 604 22.56 -0.85 9.85
CA ARG A 604 23.77 -0.01 9.95
C ARG A 604 24.38 0.35 8.59
N ILE A 605 24.05 -0.39 7.54
CA ILE A 605 24.40 -0.11 6.14
C ILE A 605 23.32 0.78 5.51
N TRP A 606 22.11 0.24 5.27
CA TRP A 606 21.08 0.95 4.50
C TRP A 606 20.58 2.25 5.14
N GLN A 607 20.50 2.35 6.47
CA GLN A 607 20.04 3.56 7.18
C GLN A 607 20.90 4.80 6.85
N ARG A 608 22.18 4.62 6.47
CA ARG A 608 23.08 5.73 6.11
C ARG A 608 22.73 6.38 4.77
N THR A 609 21.96 5.70 3.93
CA THR A 609 21.43 6.27 2.68
C THR A 609 20.20 7.14 2.92
N TRP A 610 19.59 7.05 4.11
CA TRP A 610 18.37 7.79 4.44
C TRP A 610 18.71 9.19 4.98
N THR A 611 17.97 10.19 4.50
CA THR A 611 18.12 11.60 4.90
C THR A 611 16.76 12.25 5.13
N GLU A 612 16.67 13.21 6.05
CA GLU A 612 15.39 13.83 6.44
C GLU A 612 14.62 14.47 5.26
N GLU A 613 15.32 15.03 4.28
CA GLU A 613 14.67 15.69 3.13
C GLU A 613 14.51 14.77 1.91
N ASN A 614 15.55 14.05 1.50
CA ASN A 614 15.51 13.32 0.23
C ASN A 614 14.93 11.91 0.35
N SER A 615 14.82 11.34 1.55
CA SER A 615 14.11 10.09 1.80
C SER A 615 12.63 10.29 2.15
N ALA A 616 12.14 11.52 2.04
CA ALA A 616 10.73 11.83 2.08
C ALA A 616 10.15 11.82 0.65
N LEU A 617 8.99 11.18 0.46
CA LEU A 617 8.12 11.50 -0.66
C LEU A 617 7.58 12.92 -0.44
N GLN A 618 7.76 13.80 -1.43
CA GLN A 618 7.31 15.20 -1.34
C GLN A 618 6.26 15.47 -2.42
N ILE A 619 5.10 16.03 -2.05
CA ILE A 619 4.01 16.35 -2.98
C ILE A 619 3.68 17.85 -2.92
N GLU A 620 3.66 18.51 -4.07
CA GLU A 620 3.23 19.91 -4.23
C GLU A 620 1.71 20.03 -4.41
N HIS A 621 1.09 19.15 -5.20
CA HIS A 621 -0.38 19.08 -5.28
C HIS A 621 -0.91 17.74 -5.79
N VAL A 622 -2.20 17.50 -5.51
CA VAL A 622 -3.04 16.45 -6.10
C VAL A 622 -4.27 17.12 -6.70
N MET A 623 -4.56 16.84 -7.97
CA MET A 623 -5.76 17.31 -8.65
C MET A 623 -6.46 16.13 -9.35
N VAL A 624 -7.80 16.11 -9.28
CA VAL A 624 -8.62 15.16 -10.04
C VAL A 624 -9.71 15.93 -10.79
N THR A 625 -9.81 15.69 -12.10
CA THR A 625 -10.71 16.38 -13.03
C THR A 625 -11.60 15.39 -13.79
N ALA A 626 -12.89 15.70 -13.87
CA ALA A 626 -13.90 14.89 -14.55
C ALA A 626 -13.79 14.96 -16.08
N LEU A 627 -13.95 13.83 -16.79
CA LEU A 627 -13.69 13.68 -18.24
C LEU A 627 -14.91 13.69 -19.16
#